data_AF-A0A7S4J3I8-F1
#
_entry.id   AF-A0A7S4J3I8-F1
#
_cell.length_a   1.000
_cell.length_b   1.000
_cell.length_c   1.000
_cell.angle_alpha   90.00
_cell.angle_beta   90.00
_cell.angle_gamma   90.00
#
_symmetry.space_group_name_H-M   'P 1'
#
loop_
_entity.id
_entity.type
_entity.pdbx_description
1 polymer ?
#
loop_
_entity_poly.entity_id
_entity_poly.type
_entity_poly.pdbx_seq_one_letter_code
_entity_poly.pdbx_strand_id
1 'polypeptide(L)'
;MVSIGKAEVGKDLCKHLGIENGKEFIFADPDNILYDDLELNKGIKTTFFSPATPFAFKDRIFREGSLFSEELSEVLGKWKDAVYIPPKTEQAFNQGASFIFDGETTLYAHYDEATAAHAMPDEMVSLAIAAAKNS
;
A
#
# COMPACT_ATOMS: atom_id res chain seq x y z
N MET A 1 -6.69 4.15 -6.73
CA MET A 1 -5.50 4.17 -5.84
C MET A 1 -4.29 4.51 -6.68
N VAL A 2 -3.39 5.38 -6.19
CA VAL A 2 -2.12 5.66 -6.86
C VAL A 2 -1.00 4.99 -6.07
N SER A 3 -0.24 4.10 -6.69
CA SER A 3 0.90 3.41 -6.07
C SER A 3 2.22 3.97 -6.59
N ILE A 4 3.29 3.84 -5.81
CA ILE A 4 4.64 4.14 -6.29
C ILE A 4 5.14 3.04 -7.24
N GLY A 5 5.92 3.44 -8.24
CA GLY A 5 6.61 2.51 -9.12
C GLY A 5 5.99 2.44 -10.52
N LYS A 6 6.33 1.40 -11.27
CA LYS A 6 5.92 1.25 -12.68
C LYS A 6 4.50 0.70 -12.79
N ALA A 7 3.71 1.23 -13.73
CA ALA A 7 2.35 0.78 -13.97
C ALA A 7 2.28 -0.70 -14.37
N GLU A 8 3.29 -1.19 -15.09
CA GLU A 8 3.41 -2.59 -15.52
C GLU A 8 3.49 -3.53 -14.31
N VAL A 9 4.25 -3.14 -13.29
CA VAL A 9 4.42 -3.91 -12.04
C VAL A 9 3.09 -4.02 -11.28
N GLY A 10 2.32 -2.94 -11.19
CA GLY A 10 0.99 -2.96 -10.58
C GLY A 10 0.03 -3.89 -11.33
N LYS A 11 0.08 -3.91 -12.67
CA LYS A 11 -0.73 -4.79 -13.51
C LYS A 11 -0.33 -6.27 -13.36
N ASP A 12 0.96 -6.54 -13.25
CA ASP A 12 1.49 -7.89 -13.02
C ASP A 12 1.09 -8.40 -11.63
N LEU A 13 1.12 -7.54 -10.61
CA LEU A 13 0.61 -7.86 -9.28
C LEU A 13 -0.88 -8.19 -9.30
N CYS A 14 -1.73 -7.39 -9.96
CA CYS A 14 -3.16 -7.72 -10.10
C CYS A 14 -3.39 -9.07 -10.76
N LYS A 15 -2.64 -9.37 -11.84
CA LYS A 15 -2.73 -10.65 -12.54
C LYS A 15 -2.33 -11.81 -11.62
N HIS A 16 -1.23 -11.64 -10.88
CA HIS A 16 -0.71 -12.61 -9.95
C HIS A 16 -1.68 -12.89 -8.79
N LEU A 17 -2.34 -11.85 -8.28
CA LEU A 17 -3.33 -11.96 -7.20
C LEU A 17 -4.72 -12.40 -7.67
N GLY A 18 -4.94 -12.54 -8.98
CA GLY A 18 -6.24 -12.93 -9.55
C GLY A 18 -7.33 -11.86 -9.39
N ILE A 19 -6.95 -10.58 -9.26
CA ILE A 19 -7.91 -9.48 -9.10
C ILE A 19 -8.46 -9.12 -10.48
N GLU A 20 -9.69 -9.55 -10.75
CA GLU A 20 -10.44 -9.18 -11.95
C GLU A 20 -10.69 -7.65 -11.97
N ASN A 21 -10.54 -7.03 -13.14
CA ASN A 21 -10.68 -5.58 -13.37
C ASN A 21 -9.75 -4.66 -12.54
N GLY A 22 -8.85 -5.19 -11.71
CA GLY A 22 -7.95 -4.37 -10.87
C GLY A 22 -7.07 -3.38 -11.66
N LYS A 23 -6.79 -3.70 -12.93
CA LYS A 23 -6.03 -2.83 -13.84
C LYS A 23 -6.71 -1.49 -14.14
N GLU A 24 -8.02 -1.39 -13.96
CA GLU A 24 -8.80 -0.16 -14.17
C GLU A 24 -8.67 0.81 -12.99
N PHE A 25 -8.27 0.30 -11.82
CA PHE A 25 -8.26 1.07 -10.56
C PHE A 25 -6.86 1.31 -9.98
N ILE A 26 -5.82 0.71 -10.58
CA ILE A 26 -4.42 0.93 -10.23
C ILE A 26 -3.80 1.98 -11.17
N PHE A 27 -3.45 3.10 -10.56
CA PHE A 27 -2.60 4.13 -11.17
C PHE A 27 -1.22 4.04 -10.53
N ALA A 28 -0.18 4.40 -11.28
CA ALA A 28 1.18 4.37 -10.78
C ALA A 28 1.88 5.72 -10.97
N ASP A 29 2.65 6.13 -9.96
CA ASP A 29 3.51 7.31 -9.98
C ASP A 29 4.98 6.86 -10.06
N PRO A 30 5.50 6.60 -11.28
CA PRO A 30 6.86 6.10 -11.45
C PRO A 30 7.91 7.15 -11.08
N ASP A 31 7.58 8.42 -11.27
CA ASP A 31 8.51 9.54 -11.12
C ASP A 31 8.48 10.18 -9.73
N ASN A 32 7.47 9.84 -8.91
CA ASN A 32 7.22 10.37 -7.57
C ASN A 32 6.62 11.79 -7.56
N ILE A 33 6.07 12.24 -8.68
CA ILE A 33 5.58 13.62 -8.83
C ILE A 33 4.40 13.87 -7.90
N LEU A 34 3.41 12.96 -7.88
CA LEU A 34 2.23 13.12 -7.03
C LEU A 34 2.61 13.02 -5.55
N TYR A 35 3.50 12.10 -5.22
CA TYR A 35 3.97 11.91 -3.85
C TYR A 35 4.75 13.12 -3.32
N ASP A 36 5.56 13.76 -4.17
CA ASP A 36 6.27 14.98 -3.82
C ASP A 36 5.33 16.20 -3.77
N ASP A 37 4.37 16.33 -4.69
CA ASP A 37 3.38 17.42 -4.71
C ASP A 37 2.42 17.37 -3.50
N LEU A 38 2.10 16.16 -3.02
CA LEU A 38 1.30 15.95 -1.81
C LEU A 38 2.13 16.08 -0.53
N GLU A 39 3.45 16.29 -0.62
CA GLU A 39 4.37 16.40 0.52
C GLU A 39 4.25 15.21 1.51
N LEU A 40 4.09 13.98 0.99
CA LEU A 40 3.87 12.81 1.84
C LEU A 40 5.06 12.53 2.77
N ASN A 41 4.77 12.01 3.96
CA ASN A 41 5.77 11.65 4.95
C ASN A 41 6.80 10.66 4.37
N LYS A 42 8.08 10.85 4.73
CA LYS A 42 9.19 9.95 4.39
C LYS A 42 9.72 9.31 5.68
N GLY A 43 9.43 8.02 5.88
CA GLY A 43 9.81 7.26 7.07
C GLY A 43 11.16 6.54 6.93
N ILE A 44 11.97 6.51 7.99
CA ILE A 44 13.32 5.89 7.98
C ILE A 44 13.30 4.40 8.37
N LYS A 45 13.79 3.59 7.42
CA LYS A 45 14.67 2.41 7.53
C LYS A 45 14.61 1.52 8.77
N THR A 46 13.76 0.50 8.76
CA THR A 46 14.24 -0.84 9.18
C THR A 46 13.40 -1.99 8.64
N THR A 47 12.10 -1.77 8.42
CA THR A 47 11.18 -2.86 8.06
C THR A 47 10.99 -3.07 6.57
N PHE A 48 11.16 -2.07 5.68
CA PHE A 48 10.94 -2.27 4.23
C PHE A 48 12.20 -2.61 3.41
N PHE A 49 13.40 -2.29 3.92
CA PHE A 49 14.66 -2.36 3.16
C PHE A 49 15.52 -3.58 3.44
N SER A 50 15.10 -4.46 4.34
CA SER A 50 15.85 -5.67 4.59
C SER A 50 15.36 -6.77 3.64
N PRO A 51 16.22 -7.44 2.88
CA PRO A 51 15.91 -8.78 2.37
C PRO A 51 15.48 -9.73 3.50
N ALA A 52 15.80 -9.38 4.75
CA ALA A 52 15.29 -10.05 5.92
C ALA A 52 13.85 -9.64 6.29
N THR A 53 13.10 -8.83 5.56
CA THR A 53 11.69 -8.54 5.87
C THR A 53 10.79 -9.73 5.56
N PRO A 54 10.90 -10.38 4.38
CA PRO A 54 10.33 -11.72 4.20
C PRO A 54 10.80 -12.71 5.27
N PHE A 55 12.08 -12.68 5.65
CA PHE A 55 12.63 -13.55 6.70
C PHE A 55 12.24 -13.15 8.12
N ALA A 56 11.86 -11.90 8.39
CA ALA A 56 11.48 -11.41 9.71
C ALA A 56 9.98 -11.61 9.93
N PHE A 57 9.17 -11.48 8.87
CA PHE A 57 7.83 -12.06 8.84
C PHE A 57 7.92 -13.57 9.07
N LYS A 58 8.79 -14.28 8.33
CA LYS A 58 9.06 -15.70 8.54
C LYS A 58 9.45 -15.99 10.00
N ASP A 59 10.47 -15.34 10.54
CA ASP A 59 10.97 -15.56 11.90
C ASP A 59 9.93 -15.20 12.96
N ARG A 60 9.09 -14.17 12.74
CA ARG A 60 8.00 -13.79 13.64
C ARG A 60 6.88 -14.85 13.62
N ILE A 61 6.58 -15.42 12.46
CA ILE A 61 5.61 -16.50 12.29
C ILE A 61 6.15 -17.84 12.84
N PHE A 62 7.46 -18.10 12.74
CA PHE A 62 8.13 -19.31 13.23
C PHE A 62 8.56 -19.26 14.71
N ARG A 63 8.76 -18.10 15.32
CA ARG A 63 9.13 -17.98 16.75
C ARG A 63 7.93 -17.94 17.70
N GLU A 64 6.81 -17.36 17.32
CA GLU A 64 5.57 -17.42 18.10
C GLU A 64 4.76 -18.63 17.61
N GLY A 65 5.01 -19.79 18.23
CA GLY A 65 4.58 -21.11 17.77
C GLY A 65 3.06 -21.39 17.68
N SER A 66 2.29 -20.56 16.98
CA SER A 66 0.86 -20.78 16.71
C SER A 66 0.28 -19.97 15.53
N LEU A 67 1.08 -19.37 14.64
CA LEU A 67 0.53 -18.57 13.53
C LEU A 67 0.64 -19.21 12.14
N PHE A 68 1.07 -20.47 12.02
CA PHE A 68 0.96 -21.22 10.75
C PHE A 68 -0.47 -21.71 10.52
N SER A 69 -1.37 -20.81 10.10
CA SER A 69 -2.61 -21.22 9.45
C SER A 69 -2.32 -21.61 7.99
N GLU A 70 -3.13 -22.51 7.42
CA GLU A 70 -3.09 -22.80 5.98
C GLU A 70 -3.23 -21.50 5.16
N GLU A 71 -4.06 -20.58 5.64
CA GLU A 71 -4.30 -19.26 5.06
C GLU A 71 -3.03 -18.39 5.01
N LEU A 72 -2.24 -18.36 6.08
CA LEU A 72 -0.98 -17.61 6.08
C LEU A 72 0.06 -18.26 5.15
N SER A 73 0.10 -19.59 5.07
CA SER A 73 0.94 -20.32 4.12
C SER A 73 0.54 -20.05 2.66
N GLU A 74 -0.76 -19.98 2.37
CA GLU A 74 -1.28 -19.65 1.05
C GLU A 74 -0.92 -18.21 0.66
N VAL A 75 -1.12 -17.26 1.58
CA VAL A 75 -0.75 -15.86 1.37
C VAL A 75 0.75 -15.73 1.13
N LEU A 76 1.60 -16.28 1.99
CA LEU A 76 3.06 -16.25 1.81
C LEU A 76 3.51 -16.95 0.52
N GLY A 77 2.82 -18.04 0.14
CA GLY A 77 3.04 -18.75 -1.11
C GLY A 77 2.81 -17.89 -2.34
N LYS A 78 1.88 -16.92 -2.29
CA LYS A 78 1.67 -15.91 -3.34
C LYS A 78 2.79 -14.86 -3.32
N TRP A 79 3.30 -14.45 -2.16
CA TRP A 79 4.33 -13.40 -2.10
C TRP A 79 5.75 -13.84 -2.52
N LYS A 80 6.05 -15.15 -2.49
CA LYS A 80 7.40 -15.66 -2.81
C LYS A 80 7.86 -15.32 -4.24
N ASP A 81 6.92 -15.20 -5.18
CA ASP A 81 7.17 -14.92 -6.60
C ASP A 81 6.95 -13.44 -6.95
N ALA A 82 6.56 -12.61 -5.97
CA ALA A 82 6.12 -11.23 -6.12
C ALA A 82 7.10 -10.23 -5.45
N VAL A 83 8.42 -10.46 -5.61
CA VAL A 83 9.43 -9.52 -5.12
C VAL A 83 9.60 -8.39 -6.13
N TYR A 84 8.88 -7.29 -5.91
CA TYR A 84 8.93 -6.10 -6.76
C TYR A 84 9.78 -5.03 -6.09
N ILE A 85 10.94 -4.74 -6.67
CA ILE A 85 11.86 -3.71 -6.19
C ILE A 85 11.47 -2.38 -6.83
N PRO A 86 11.24 -1.31 -6.04
CA PRO A 86 10.92 0.01 -6.59
C PRO A 86 12.09 0.55 -7.44
N PRO A 87 11.79 1.33 -8.50
CA PRO A 87 12.81 1.80 -9.44
C PRO A 87 13.83 2.77 -8.80
N LYS A 88 13.45 3.50 -7.75
CA LYS A 88 14.35 4.36 -6.97
C LYS A 88 14.41 3.89 -5.52
N THR A 89 15.61 3.83 -4.92
CA THR A 89 15.76 3.42 -3.51
C THR A 89 15.03 4.35 -2.54
N GLU A 90 14.93 5.64 -2.88
CA GLU A 90 14.25 6.65 -2.07
C GLU A 90 12.73 6.43 -1.96
N GLN A 91 12.13 5.81 -2.97
CA GLN A 91 10.69 5.52 -3.00
C GLN A 91 10.24 4.57 -1.89
N ALA A 92 11.14 3.73 -1.38
CA ALA A 92 10.79 2.84 -0.29
C ALA A 92 10.76 3.54 1.09
N PHE A 93 11.09 4.84 1.17
CA PHE A 93 10.85 5.66 2.38
C PHE A 93 9.47 6.32 2.39
N ASN A 94 8.80 6.43 1.25
CA ASN A 94 7.52 7.11 1.16
C ASN A 94 6.45 6.37 1.96
N GLN A 95 5.69 7.13 2.75
CA GLN A 95 4.48 6.65 3.41
C GLN A 95 3.26 6.90 2.52
N GLY A 96 2.16 6.21 2.84
CA GLY A 96 0.87 6.41 2.18
C GLY A 96 0.13 7.64 2.72
N ALA A 97 -0.97 7.96 2.06
CA ALA A 97 -1.95 8.91 2.54
C ALA A 97 -3.31 8.60 1.92
N SER A 98 -4.38 9.06 2.56
CA SER A 98 -5.76 8.89 2.12
C SER A 98 -6.47 10.24 2.12
N PHE A 99 -7.18 10.53 1.03
CA PHE A 99 -7.87 11.80 0.83
C PHE A 99 -9.31 11.57 0.36
N ILE A 100 -10.22 12.46 0.76
CA ILE A 100 -11.59 12.55 0.22
C ILE A 100 -11.79 13.97 -0.30
N PHE A 101 -12.24 14.08 -1.54
CA PHE A 101 -12.51 15.35 -2.21
C PHE A 101 -13.99 15.48 -2.57
N ASP A 102 -14.53 16.69 -2.48
CA ASP A 102 -15.79 17.13 -3.09
C ASP A 102 -15.50 18.30 -4.03
N GLY A 103 -15.41 17.99 -5.33
CA GLY A 103 -14.90 18.92 -6.34
C GLY A 103 -13.48 19.38 -6.00
N GLU A 104 -13.32 20.68 -5.80
CA GLU A 104 -12.04 21.32 -5.43
C GLU A 104 -11.80 21.35 -3.90
N THR A 105 -12.78 20.91 -3.10
CA THR A 105 -12.68 20.94 -1.64
C THR A 105 -12.14 19.62 -1.11
N THR A 106 -11.14 19.68 -0.22
CA THR A 106 -10.68 18.49 0.52
C THR A 106 -11.53 18.33 1.78
N LEU A 107 -12.32 17.26 1.85
CA LEU A 107 -13.17 16.95 3.01
C LEU A 107 -12.42 16.16 4.08
N TYR A 108 -11.41 15.40 3.67
CA TYR A 108 -10.58 14.59 4.56
C TYR A 108 -9.18 14.43 3.97
N ALA A 109 -8.17 14.52 4.83
CA ALA A 109 -6.79 14.20 4.51
C ALA A 109 -6.17 13.48 5.70
N HIS A 110 -5.63 12.29 5.45
CA HIS A 110 -4.85 11.53 6.41
C HIS A 110 -3.51 11.17 5.79
N TYR A 111 -2.45 11.52 6.49
CA TYR A 111 -1.10 11.18 6.11
C TYR A 111 -0.64 10.06 7.03
N ASP A 112 -0.16 8.95 6.47
CA ASP A 112 0.32 7.85 7.31
C ASP A 112 1.57 8.32 8.06
N GLU A 113 1.52 8.34 9.39
CA GLU A 113 2.62 8.82 10.23
C GLU A 113 3.83 7.87 10.20
N ALA A 114 3.55 6.57 9.99
CA ALA A 114 4.55 5.51 9.93
C ALA A 114 3.99 4.29 9.19
N THR A 115 4.87 3.35 8.88
CA THR A 115 4.48 2.04 8.37
C THR A 115 3.47 1.38 9.32
N ALA A 116 2.30 0.99 8.79
CA ALA A 116 1.15 0.43 9.50
C ALA A 116 0.22 1.43 10.25
N ALA A 117 0.46 2.75 10.16
CA ALA A 117 -0.43 3.79 10.69
C ALA A 117 -1.44 4.27 9.61
N HIS A 118 -2.09 3.31 8.95
CA HIS A 118 -2.98 3.57 7.81
C HIS A 118 -4.35 4.11 8.27
N ALA A 119 -4.97 4.93 7.42
CA ALA A 119 -6.39 5.26 7.56
C ALA A 119 -7.26 3.99 7.51
N MET A 120 -8.31 3.95 8.32
CA MET A 120 -9.24 2.82 8.36
C MET A 120 -10.20 2.88 7.15
N PRO A 121 -10.19 1.89 6.24
CA PRO A 121 -11.01 1.94 5.02
C PRO A 121 -12.52 2.10 5.27
N ASP A 122 -13.05 1.45 6.31
CA ASP A 122 -14.48 1.50 6.62
C ASP A 122 -14.93 2.90 7.06
N GLU A 123 -14.10 3.60 7.84
CA GLU A 123 -14.36 4.98 8.27
C GLU A 123 -14.32 5.93 7.06
N MET A 124 -13.32 5.76 6.20
CA MET A 124 -13.15 6.52 4.97
C MET A 124 -14.34 6.40 4.02
N VAL A 125 -14.79 5.16 3.78
CA VAL A 125 -15.94 4.88 2.92
C VAL A 125 -17.22 5.45 3.54
N SER A 126 -17.40 5.31 4.85
CA SER A 126 -18.56 5.86 5.56
C SER A 126 -18.62 7.38 5.43
N LEU A 127 -17.48 8.06 5.61
CA LEU A 127 -17.36 9.51 5.46
C LEU A 127 -17.65 9.96 4.02
N ALA A 128 -17.10 9.26 3.02
CA ALA A 128 -17.34 9.55 1.62
C ALA A 128 -18.82 9.41 1.23
N ILE A 129 -19.49 8.34 1.71
CA ILE A 129 -20.93 8.14 1.47
C ILE A 129 -21.76 9.25 2.14
N ALA A 130 -21.38 9.67 3.35
CA ALA A 130 -22.07 10.75 4.04
C ALA A 130 -21.92 12.08 3.29
N ALA A 131 -20.71 12.39 2.79
CA ALA A 131 -20.47 13.57 1.97
C ALA A 131 -21.33 13.56 0.70
N ALA A 132 -21.32 12.48 -0.06
CA ALA A 132 -22.07 12.35 -1.32
C ALA A 132 -23.60 12.45 -1.16
N LYS A 133 -24.15 12.22 0.03
CA LYS A 133 -25.57 12.39 0.32
C LYS A 133 -25.95 13.85 0.61
N ASN A 134 -24.98 14.70 0.94
CA ASN A 134 -25.16 16.10 1.29
C ASN A 134 -24.77 17.08 0.17
N SER A 135 -24.12 16.57 -0.89
CA SER A 135 -23.79 17.27 -2.15
C SER A 135 -24.95 17.23 -3.13
#